data_AF-A0A562R010-F1
#
_entry.id   AF-A0A562R010-F1
#
_cell.length_a   1.000
_cell.length_b   1.000
_cell.length_c   1.000
_cell.angle_alpha   90.00
_cell.angle_beta   90.00
_cell.angle_gamma   90.00
#
_symmetry.space_group_name_H-M   'P 1'
#
loop_
_entity.id
_entity.type
_entity.pdbx_description
1 polymer ?
#
loop_
_entity_poly.entity_id
_entity_poly.type
_entity_poly.pdbx_seq_one_letter_code
_entity_poly.pdbx_strand_id
1 'polypeptide(L)' 'MPTQYWRSPETIERLNRLERPGFALEFLRRNADYRRDFARTERQIARGESDPNTIRTSFARRWRLRCRP' A
#
# COMPACT_ATOMS: atom_id res chain seq x y z
N MET A 1 21.43 -31.45 1.72
CA MET A 1 21.55 -30.01 1.37
C MET A 1 20.28 -29.31 1.83
N PRO A 2 20.33 -28.25 2.67
CA PRO A 2 19.11 -27.57 3.09
C PRO A 2 18.56 -26.78 1.90
N THR A 3 17.38 -27.16 1.46
CA THR A 3 16.62 -26.48 0.40
C THR A 3 16.38 -25.04 0.84
N GLN A 4 16.78 -24.08 0.00
CA GLN A 4 16.72 -22.65 0.26
C GLN A 4 15.27 -22.13 0.17
N TYR A 5 14.36 -22.66 1.01
CA TYR A 5 12.93 -22.29 1.04
C TYR A 5 12.69 -20.78 1.20
N TRP A 6 13.68 -20.05 1.72
CA TRP A 6 13.63 -18.61 1.91
C TRP A 6 13.84 -17.80 0.62
N ARG A 7 14.37 -18.41 -0.45
CA ARG A 7 14.47 -17.83 -1.81
C ARG A 7 13.70 -18.71 -2.79
N SER A 8 12.38 -18.75 -2.66
CA SER A 8 11.55 -19.33 -3.72
C SER A 8 11.72 -18.51 -5.01
N PRO A 9 12.22 -19.10 -6.11
CA PRO A 9 12.42 -18.39 -7.37
C PRO A 9 11.11 -17.83 -7.92
N GLU A 10 9.98 -18.51 -7.71
CA GLU A 10 8.64 -18.02 -8.06
C GLU A 10 8.27 -16.74 -7.31
N THR A 11 8.65 -16.63 -6.03
CA THR A 11 8.43 -15.42 -5.24
C THR A 11 9.26 -14.26 -5.78
N ILE A 12 10.52 -14.51 -6.13
CA ILE A 12 11.42 -13.50 -6.71
C ILE A 12 10.91 -13.05 -8.08
N GLU A 13 10.48 -13.98 -8.93
CA GLU A 13 9.94 -13.68 -10.25
C GLU A 13 8.65 -12.84 -10.16
N ARG A 14 7.74 -13.19 -9.23
CA ARG A 14 6.53 -12.40 -8.97
C ARG A 14 6.85 -10.99 -8.45
N LEU A 15 7.85 -10.85 -7.58
CA LEU A 15 8.27 -9.54 -7.07
C LEU A 15 8.97 -8.70 -8.14
N ASN A 16 9.74 -9.31 -9.04
CA ASN A 16 10.41 -8.63 -10.16
C ASN A 16 9.44 -8.18 -11.26
N ARG A 17 8.30 -8.86 -11.41
CA ARG A 17 7.22 -8.45 -12.32
C ARG A 17 6.37 -7.30 -11.78
N LEU A 18 6.40 -7.02 -10.48
CA LEU A 18 5.78 -5.82 -9.93
C LEU A 18 6.68 -4.63 -10.27
N GLU A 19 6.11 -3.62 -10.91
CA GLU A 19 6.80 -2.34 -11.03
C GLU A 19 7.23 -1.85 -9.64
N ARG A 20 8.41 -1.21 -9.52
CA ARG A 20 8.95 -0.64 -8.26
C ARG A 20 7.90 -0.02 -7.30
N PRO A 21 6.88 0.74 -7.75
CA PRO A 21 5.81 1.22 -6.87
C PRO A 21 4.89 0.12 -6.30
N GLY A 22 4.59 -0.93 -7.06
CA GLY A 22 3.81 -2.09 -6.61
C GLY A 22 4.52 -2.88 -5.52
N PHE A 23 5.85 -3.02 -5.59
CA PHE A 23 6.65 -3.66 -4.54
C PHE A 23 6.56 -2.91 -3.21
N ALA A 24 6.68 -1.57 -3.21
CA ALA A 24 6.57 -0.77 -1.98
C ALA A 24 5.16 -0.84 -1.35
N LEU A 25 4.11 -0.94 -2.18
CA LEU A 25 2.73 -1.08 -1.70
C LEU A 25 2.50 -2.38 -0.93
N GLU A 26 3.19 -3.47 -1.29
CA GLU A 26 3.09 -4.75 -0.59
C GLU A 26 3.66 -4.71 0.84
N PHE A 27 4.59 -3.80 1.14
CA PHE A 27 5.05 -3.55 2.51
C PHE A 27 4.01 -2.75 3.32
N LEU A 28 3.40 -1.75 2.70
CA LEU A 28 2.34 -0.95 3.32
C LEU A 28 1.12 -1.79 3.65
N ARG A 29 0.71 -2.70 2.76
CA ARG A 29 -0.43 -3.61 2.97
C ARG A 29 -0.26 -4.54 4.17
N ARG A 30 0.98 -4.87 4.55
CA ARG A 30 1.28 -5.69 5.74
C ARG A 30 1.26 -4.88 7.04
N ASN A 31 1.31 -3.55 6.97
CA ASN A 31 1.24 -2.69 8.15
C ASN A 31 -0.22 -2.57 8.66
N ALA A 32 -0.44 -2.88 9.94
CA ALA A 32 -1.77 -2.84 10.55
C ALA A 32 -2.34 -1.41 10.65
N ASP A 33 -1.51 -0.42 10.94
CA ASP A 33 -1.91 0.98 10.99
C ASP A 33 -2.29 1.51 9.62
N TYR A 34 -1.58 1.10 8.58
CA TYR A 34 -1.91 1.44 7.20
C TYR A 34 -3.31 0.93 6.83
N ARG A 35 -3.61 -0.34 7.14
CA ARG A 35 -4.92 -0.93 6.87
C ARG A 35 -6.04 -0.21 7.62
N ARG A 36 -5.80 0.13 8.88
CA ARG A 36 -6.77 0.86 9.71
C ARG A 36 -7.03 2.27 9.17
N ASP A 37 -5.98 3.00 8.84
CA ASP A 37 -6.09 4.35 8.26
C ASP A 37 -6.78 4.32 6.90
N PHE A 38 -6.43 3.36 6.04
CA PHE A 38 -7.06 3.19 4.74
C PHE A 38 -8.57 2.94 4.87
N ALA A 39 -8.96 1.99 5.73
CA ALA A 39 -10.38 1.72 5.99
C ALA A 39 -11.11 2.92 6.61
N ARG A 40 -10.43 3.73 7.44
CA ARG A 40 -11.00 4.96 7.99
C ARG A 40 -11.21 6.01 6.90
N THR A 41 -10.22 6.23 6.03
CA THR A 41 -10.31 7.16 4.90
C THR A 41 -11.45 6.78 3.96
N GLU A 42 -11.59 5.50 3.59
CA GLU A 42 -12.69 5.03 2.74
C GLU A 42 -14.06 5.30 3.38
N ARG A 43 -14.20 5.09 4.69
CA ARG A 43 -15.45 5.40 5.41
C ARG A 43 -15.75 6.90 5.44
N GLN A 44 -14.74 7.75 5.62
CA GLN A 44 -14.93 9.21 5.61
C GLN A 44 -15.39 9.71 4.25
N ILE A 45 -14.82 9.17 3.17
CA ILE A 45 -15.23 9.46 1.80
C ILE A 45 -16.67 8.99 1.55
N ALA A 46 -16.99 7.75 1.92
CA ALA A 46 -18.33 7.18 1.73
C ALA A 46 -19.42 7.93 2.51
N ARG A 47 -19.08 8.51 3.66
CA ARG A 47 -19.99 9.32 4.48
C ARG A 47 -20.12 10.78 4.01
N GLY A 48 -19.30 11.21 3.06
CA GLY A 48 -19.26 12.60 2.62
C GLY A 48 -18.83 13.57 3.72
N GLU A 49 -18.02 13.12 4.70
CA GLU A 49 -17.60 13.95 5.84
C GLU A 49 -16.73 15.15 5.41
N SER A 50 -16.05 15.07 4.26
CA SER A 50 -15.22 16.14 3.69
C SER A 50 -14.98 15.90 2.20
N ASP A 51 -14.38 16.89 1.53
CA ASP A 51 -13.94 16.76 0.14
C ASP A 51 -13.00 15.52 -0.02
N PRO A 52 -13.36 14.56 -0.89
CA PRO A 52 -12.61 13.30 -1.03
C PRO A 52 -11.16 13.53 -1.49
N ASN A 53 -10.89 14.60 -2.23
CA ASN A 53 -9.54 14.91 -2.68
C ASN A 53 -8.66 15.40 -1.51
N THR A 54 -9.23 16.17 -0.58
CA THR A 54 -8.58 16.61 0.65
C THR A 54 -8.28 15.42 1.57
N ILE A 55 -9.25 14.51 1.76
CA ILE A 55 -9.05 13.29 2.55
C ILE A 55 -7.93 12.44 1.92
N ARG A 56 -7.97 12.20 0.62
CA ARG A 56 -6.95 11.41 -0.09
C ARG A 56 -5.57 12.04 -0.05
N THR A 57 -5.48 13.37 -0.14
CA THR A 57 -4.22 14.12 -0.03
C THR A 57 -3.62 14.01 1.37
N SER A 58 -4.43 14.13 2.42
CA SER A 58 -3.97 13.98 3.80
C SER A 58 -3.45 12.56 4.08
N PHE A 59 -4.16 11.55 3.57
CA PHE A 59 -3.74 10.15 3.64
C PHE A 59 -2.41 9.91 2.90
N ALA A 60 -2.28 10.42 1.67
CA ALA A 60 -1.07 10.31 0.88
C ALA A 60 0.14 10.99 1.56
N ARG A 61 -0.05 12.17 2.17
CA ARG A 61 1.00 12.85 2.94
C ARG A 61 1.47 12.04 4.14
N ARG A 62 0.53 11.48 4.93
CA ARG A 62 0.85 10.67 6.12
C ARG A 62 1.67 9.43 5.76
N TRP A 63 1.33 8.78 4.65
CA TRP A 63 2.00 7.56 4.19
C TRP A 63 3.11 7.80 3.16
N ARG A 64 3.47 9.06 2.91
CA ARG A 64 4.48 9.50 1.92
C ARG A 64 4.26 8.88 0.53
N LEU A 65 3.00 8.67 0.17
CA LEU A 65 2.60 8.21 -1.14
C LEU A 65 2.70 9.39 -2.10
N ARG A 66 3.54 9.26 -3.13
CA ARG A 66 3.55 10.23 -4.23
C ARG A 66 2.33 9.95 -5.11
N CYS A 67 1.26 10.70 -4.93
CA CYS A 67 0.22 10.81 -5.96
C CYS A 67 0.86 11.53 -7.14
N ARG A 68 1.19 10.80 -8.20
CA ARG A 68 1.45 11.43 -9.50
C ARG A 68 0.10 12.02 -9.97
N PRO A 69 0.05 13.30 -10.38
CA PRO A 69 -1.16 13.92 -10.88
C PRO A 69 -1.71 13.20 -12.11
#